data_AF-A0A5B0EH26-F1
#
_entry.id   AF-A0A5B0EH26-F1
#
_cell.length_a   1.000
_cell.length_b   1.000
_cell.length_c   1.000
_cell.angle_alpha   90.00
_cell.angle_beta   90.00
_cell.angle_gamma   90.00
#
_symmetry.space_group_name_H-M   'P 1'
#
loop_
_entity.id
_entity.type
_entity.pdbx_description
1 polymer ?
#
loop_
_entity_poly.entity_id
_entity_poly.type
_entity_poly.pdbx_seq_one_letter_code
_entity_poly.pdbx_strand_id
1 'polypeptide(L)' 'MSAKPAADGTEQKRLNFDVPEDLAREFKAYAALQGKTQRELVLGFMHRCVRRTPPVADHPRDSPATHRDK' A
#
# COMPACT_ATOMS: atom_id res chain seq x y z
N MET A 1 -16.75 -0.64 12.15
CA MET A 1 -17.00 0.72 11.62
C MET A 1 -16.85 0.68 10.10
N SER A 2 -17.93 0.83 9.33
CA SER A 2 -17.90 0.77 7.86
C SER A 2 -17.32 2.04 7.25
N ALA A 3 -16.42 1.90 6.29
CA ALA A 3 -15.87 3.01 5.51
C ALA A 3 -16.93 3.53 4.53
N LYS A 4 -17.05 4.84 4.38
CA LYS A 4 -17.96 5.46 3.40
C LYS A 4 -17.45 5.13 1.99
N PRO A 5 -18.28 4.61 1.08
CA PRO A 5 -17.85 4.24 -0.27
C PRO A 5 -17.37 5.46 -1.06
N ALA A 6 -16.58 5.22 -2.13
CA ALA A 6 -16.20 6.29 -3.06
C ALA A 6 -17.44 6.87 -3.77
N ALA A 7 -17.29 8.02 -4.41
CA ALA A 7 -18.36 8.64 -5.20
C ALA A 7 -18.91 7.71 -6.30
N ASP A 8 -18.09 6.75 -6.74
CA ASP A 8 -18.40 5.70 -7.72
C ASP A 8 -18.95 4.40 -7.08
N GLY A 9 -19.22 4.39 -5.76
CA GLY A 9 -19.75 3.22 -5.06
C GLY A 9 -18.73 2.12 -4.74
N THR A 10 -17.48 2.25 -5.20
CA THR A 10 -16.40 1.30 -4.85
C THR A 10 -16.08 1.31 -3.36
N GLU A 11 -15.87 0.11 -2.80
CA GLU A 11 -15.46 -0.07 -1.40
C GLU A 11 -14.11 0.61 -1.17
N GLN A 12 -14.12 1.69 -0.40
CA GLN A 12 -12.88 2.31 0.05
C GLN A 12 -12.31 1.52 1.22
N LYS A 13 -11.34 0.64 0.95
CA LYS A 13 -10.48 0.14 2.03
C LYS A 13 -9.80 1.32 2.72
N ARG A 14 -9.97 1.38 4.04
CA ARG A 14 -9.27 2.35 4.90
C ARG A 14 -7.82 1.94 5.01
N LEU A 15 -6.93 2.86 4.68
CA LEU A 15 -5.51 2.73 4.98
C LEU A 15 -5.28 3.38 6.35
N ASN A 16 -4.95 2.58 7.35
CA ASN A 16 -4.60 3.08 8.67
C ASN A 16 -3.07 2.98 8.80
N PHE A 17 -2.42 4.12 9.05
CA PHE A 17 -0.99 4.19 9.30
C PHE A 17 -0.79 4.70 10.71
N ASP A 18 0.03 3.99 11.48
CA ASP A 18 0.54 4.52 12.73
C ASP A 18 1.73 5.42 12.39
N VAL A 19 1.57 6.73 12.60
CA VAL A 19 2.58 7.74 12.30
C VAL A 19 2.68 8.73 13.45
N PRO A 20 3.88 9.22 13.79
CA PRO A 20 4.04 10.29 14.76
C PRO A 20 3.23 11.53 14.37
N GLU A 21 2.70 12.24 15.38
CA GLU A 21 1.78 13.37 15.15
C GLU A 21 2.43 14.50 14.34
N ASP A 22 3.70 14.81 14.60
CA ASP A 22 4.43 15.85 13.88
C ASP A 22 4.58 15.51 12.40
N LEU A 23 4.92 14.25 12.10
CA LEU A 23 5.02 13.77 10.73
C LEU A 23 3.66 13.80 10.02
N ALA A 24 2.57 13.48 10.74
CA ALA A 24 1.21 13.59 10.21
C ALA A 24 0.83 15.05 9.87
N ARG A 25 1.24 16.01 10.71
CA ARG A 25 1.06 17.45 10.46
C ARG A 25 1.84 17.90 9.23
N GLU A 26 3.12 17.57 9.13
CA GLU A 26 3.96 17.89 7.99
C GLU A 26 3.38 17.32 6.70
N PHE A 27 2.97 16.05 6.72
CA PHE A 27 2.36 15.41 5.56
C PHE A 27 1.05 16.08 5.14
N LYS A 28 0.22 16.50 6.09
CA LYS A 28 -1.01 17.25 5.81
C LYS A 28 -0.72 18.60 5.16
N ALA A 29 0.26 19.35 5.68
CA ALA A 29 0.67 20.63 5.12
C ALA A 29 1.22 20.47 3.69
N TYR A 30 2.06 19.46 3.47
CA TYR A 30 2.58 19.14 2.15
C TYR A 30 1.48 18.79 1.15
N ALA A 31 0.50 17.97 1.55
CA ALA A 31 -0.63 17.61 0.70
C ALA A 31 -1.42 18.86 0.26
N ALA A 32 -1.67 19.79 1.19
CA ALA A 32 -2.36 21.05 0.91
C ALA A 32 -1.60 21.93 -0.09
N LEU A 33 -0.27 22.06 0.04
CA LEU A 33 0.57 22.82 -0.89
C LEU A 33 0.54 22.26 -2.32
N GLN A 34 0.34 20.94 -2.45
CA GLN A 34 0.24 20.27 -3.75
C GLN A 34 -1.17 20.25 -4.33
N GLY A 35 -2.18 20.79 -3.61
CA GLY A 35 -3.58 20.72 -4.00
C GLY A 35 -4.13 19.29 -4.06
N LYS A 36 -3.53 18.37 -3.29
CA LYS A 36 -3.88 16.93 -3.29
C LYS A 36 -4.33 16.50 -1.90
N THR A 37 -5.11 15.43 -1.86
CA THR A 37 -5.39 14.73 -0.61
C THR A 37 -4.20 13.85 -0.22
N GLN A 38 -4.06 13.61 1.09
CA GLN A 38 -3.10 12.65 1.64
C GLN A 38 -3.22 11.27 0.97
N ARG A 39 -4.45 10.82 0.70
CA ARG A 39 -4.74 9.55 0.04
C ARG A 39 -4.14 9.49 -1.37
N GLU A 40 -4.31 10.53 -2.18
CA GLU A 40 -3.76 10.57 -3.54
C GLU A 40 -2.23 10.48 -3.55
N LEU A 41 -1.58 11.15 -2.59
CA LEU A 41 -0.13 11.07 -2.44
C LEU A 41 0.34 9.67 -2.06
N VAL A 42 -0.32 9.02 -1.09
CA VAL A 42 -0.01 7.65 -0.66
C VAL A 42 -0.22 6.66 -1.81
N LEU A 43 -1.36 6.72 -2.50
CA LEU A 43 -1.64 5.83 -3.62
C LEU A 43 -0.65 6.05 -4.78
N GLY A 44 -0.31 7.30 -5.09
CA GLY A 44 0.69 7.63 -6.12
C GLY A 44 2.10 7.17 -5.75
N PHE A 45 2.45 7.13 -4.46
CA PHE A 45 3.68 6.52 -3.98
C PHE A 45 3.65 5.00 -4.14
N MET A 46 2.59 4.34 -3.64
CA MET A 46 2.44 2.88 -3.74
C MET A 46 2.49 2.38 -5.20
N HIS A 47 1.82 3.06 -6.12
CA HIS A 47 1.89 2.73 -7.55
C HIS A 47 3.32 2.83 -8.12
N ARG A 48 4.10 3.82 -7.69
CA ARG A 48 5.51 3.95 -8.10
C ARG A 48 6.38 2.86 -7.51
N CYS A 49 6.12 2.45 -6.26
CA CYS A 49 6.81 1.32 -5.65
C CYS A 49 6.54 0.03 -6.43
N VAL A 50 5.27 -0.32 -6.67
CA VAL A 50 4.89 -1.54 -7.42
C VAL A 50 5.50 -1.58 -8.82
N ARG A 51 5.54 -0.44 -9.53
CA ARG A 51 6.16 -0.37 -10.87
C ARG A 51 7.68 -0.52 -10.86
N ARG A 52 8.34 -0.20 -9.75
CA ARG A 52 9.80 -0.25 -9.62
C ARG A 52 10.31 -1.51 -8.94
N THR A 53 9.45 -2.22 -8.23
CA THR A 53 9.75 -3.56 -7.76
C THR A 53 9.77 -4.47 -8.99
N PRO A 54 10.92 -5.06 -9.38
CA PRO A 54 10.89 -6.14 -10.36
C PRO A 54 9.88 -7.18 -9.84
N PRO A 55 9.05 -7.80 -10.71
CA PRO A 55 8.19 -8.88 -10.26
C PRO A 55 9.10 -9.84 -9.49
N VAL A 56 8.77 -10.12 -8.23
CA VAL A 56 9.41 -11.22 -7.50
C VAL A 56 9.38 -12.37 -8.47
N ALA A 57 10.56 -12.77 -8.96
CA ALA A 57 10.70 -13.94 -9.77
C ALA A 57 9.96 -15.02 -9.01
N ASP A 58 8.97 -15.61 -9.67
CA ASP A 58 8.23 -16.77 -9.22
C ASP A 58 9.19 -17.64 -8.42
N HIS A 59 9.10 -17.61 -7.09
CA HIS A 59 9.89 -18.51 -6.29
C HIS A 59 9.22 -19.86 -6.53
N PRO A 60 9.86 -20.80 -7.27
CA PRO A 60 9.38 -22.16 -7.22
C PRO A 60 9.44 -22.52 -5.74
N ARG A 61 8.30 -22.94 -5.22
CA ARG A 61 8.18 -23.42 -3.85
C ARG A 61 9.05 -24.66 -3.76
N ASP A 62 10.34 -24.44 -3.47
CA ASP A 62 11.26 -25.49 -3.07
C ASP A 62 10.74 -25.98 -1.72
N SER A 63 9.99 -27.07 -1.78
CA SER A 63 9.78 -27.95 -0.65
C SER A 63 10.48 -29.25 -1.02
N PRO A 64 11.61 -29.57 -0.35
CA PRO A 64 12.33 -30.80 -0.61
C PRO A 64 11.46 -31.96 -0.11
N ALA A 65 10.87 -32.71 -1.03
CA ALA A 65 10.40 -34.05 -0.71
C ALA A 65 11.65 -34.92 -0.54
N THR A 66 12.10 -35.01 0.70
CA THR A 66 13.09 -35.94 1.21
C THR A 66 12.96 -37.31 0.55
N HIS A 67 14.07 -37.75 -0.03
CA HIS A 67 14.43 -39.11 -0.38
C HIS A 67 14.12 -40.11 0.77
N ARG A 68 13.42 -41.22 0.45
CA ARG A 68 13.86 -42.64 0.57
C ARG A 68 12.79 -43.63 1.10
N ASP A 69 12.80 -44.82 0.47
CA ASP A 69 12.33 -46.15 0.91
C ASP A 69 10.81 -46.41 0.96
N LYS A 70 10.28 -47.09 -0.07
CA LYS A 70 10.07 -48.56 -0.06
C LYS A 70 9.69 -49.10 -1.43
#